data_AF-A0A7C4X0E7-F1
#
_entry.id   AF-A0A7C4X0E7-F1
#
_cell.length_a   1.000
_cell.length_b   1.000
_cell.length_c   1.000
_cell.angle_alpha   90.00
_cell.angle_beta   90.00
_cell.angle_gamma   90.00
#
_symmetry.space_group_name_H-M   'P 1'
#
loop_
_entity.id
_entity.type
_entity.pdbx_description
1 polymer ?
#
loop_
_entity_poly.entity_id
_entity_poly.type
_entity_poly.pdbx_seq_one_letter_code
_entity_poly.pdbx_strand_id
1 'polypeptide(L)'
;MQNITNVIYLLFTFVKNVMRDRLRKFLTQEGISPSQFADEIGVQRSAISHILSGRNYPSYEIIVKILNRYKRLSPDWLLLGTGSMYRSENSTAINSASYNTNIPSEASNVPPQPTDIPPETPPMGNYPHANVPENESSSQPLSTGVNKSVSGIVILYEDRTFEIYHQRD
;
A
#
# COMPACT_ATOMS: atom_id res chain seq x y z
N MET A 1 31.47 11.64 6.91
CA MET A 1 29.99 11.53 6.81
C MET A 1 29.53 10.81 5.53
N GLN A 2 30.15 11.04 4.36
CA GLN A 2 29.80 10.38 3.08
C GLN A 2 29.71 8.83 3.14
N ASN A 3 30.60 8.18 3.89
CA ASN A 3 30.65 6.70 3.95
C ASN A 3 29.45 6.09 4.70
N ILE A 4 28.92 6.77 5.72
CA ILE A 4 27.76 6.29 6.48
C ILE A 4 26.49 6.46 5.64
N THR A 5 26.36 7.61 4.95
CA THR A 5 25.25 7.86 4.02
C THR A 5 25.22 6.81 2.92
N ASN A 6 26.36 6.49 2.29
CA ASN A 6 26.43 5.45 1.26
C ASN A 6 26.07 4.04 1.77
N VAL A 7 26.49 3.69 2.99
CA VAL A 7 26.13 2.40 3.62
C VAL A 7 24.64 2.35 3.97
N ILE A 8 24.05 3.45 4.46
CA ILE A 8 22.61 3.57 4.71
C ILE A 8 21.83 3.47 3.39
N TYR A 9 22.25 4.17 2.34
CA TYR A 9 21.62 4.07 1.01
C TYR A 9 21.74 2.67 0.42
N LEU A 10 22.88 1.99 0.58
CA LEU A 10 23.07 0.60 0.14
C LEU A 10 22.19 -0.37 0.94
N LEU A 11 22.11 -0.25 2.26
CA LEU A 11 21.19 -1.04 3.08
C LEU A 11 19.73 -0.78 2.73
N PHE A 12 19.33 0.48 2.55
CA PHE A 12 17.97 0.86 2.21
C PHE A 12 17.59 0.40 0.80
N THR A 13 18.51 0.49 -0.18
CA THR A 13 18.34 0.05 -1.58
C THR A 13 18.33 -1.47 -1.70
N PHE A 14 19.19 -2.16 -0.95
CA PHE A 14 19.26 -3.62 -0.91
C PHE A 14 17.98 -4.19 -0.30
N VAL A 15 17.49 -3.64 0.82
CA VAL A 15 16.20 -4.01 1.43
C VAL A 15 15.01 -3.61 0.53
N LYS A 16 15.11 -2.48 -0.20
CA LYS A 16 14.09 -1.95 -1.14
C LYS A 16 13.59 -2.99 -2.15
N ASN A 17 14.49 -3.83 -2.64
CA ASN A 17 14.21 -4.70 -3.78
C ASN A 17 13.72 -6.09 -3.38
N VAL A 18 14.05 -6.58 -2.19
CA VAL A 18 13.89 -8.01 -1.90
C VAL A 18 12.43 -8.44 -1.72
N MET A 19 11.58 -7.64 -1.04
CA MET A 19 10.16 -7.99 -0.87
C MET A 19 9.39 -7.95 -2.19
N ARG A 20 9.66 -6.95 -3.03
CA ARG A 20 9.08 -6.85 -4.37
C ARG A 20 9.42 -8.08 -5.20
N ASP A 21 10.68 -8.50 -5.19
CA ASP A 21 11.14 -9.66 -5.94
C ASP A 21 10.49 -10.95 -5.44
N ARG A 22 10.31 -11.07 -4.12
CA ARG A 22 9.54 -12.15 -3.52
C ARG A 22 8.08 -12.14 -3.94
N LEU A 23 7.45 -10.97 -3.98
CA LEU A 23 6.07 -10.87 -4.45
C LEU A 23 5.95 -11.29 -5.92
N ARG A 24 6.86 -10.84 -6.80
CA ARG A 24 6.92 -11.29 -8.20
C ARG A 24 7.08 -12.80 -8.30
N LYS A 25 8.02 -13.37 -7.54
CA LYS A 25 8.25 -14.82 -7.51
C LYS A 25 7.00 -15.57 -7.06
N PHE A 26 6.31 -15.06 -6.04
CA PHE A 26 5.04 -15.61 -5.58
C PHE A 26 3.98 -15.58 -6.68
N LEU A 27 3.76 -14.44 -7.36
CA LEU A 27 2.79 -14.34 -8.46
C LEU A 27 3.11 -15.33 -9.60
N THR A 28 4.39 -15.49 -9.94
CA THR A 28 4.82 -16.47 -10.94
C THR A 28 4.53 -17.92 -10.51
N GLN A 29 4.71 -18.26 -9.23
CA GLN A 29 4.42 -19.61 -8.73
C GLN A 29 2.92 -19.90 -8.67
N GLU A 30 2.10 -18.92 -8.29
CA GLU A 30 0.63 -19.06 -8.29
C GLU A 30 0.03 -18.99 -9.70
N GLY A 31 0.79 -18.54 -10.71
CA GLY A 31 0.28 -18.37 -12.07
C GLY A 31 -0.76 -17.24 -12.21
N ILE A 32 -0.73 -16.26 -11.32
CA ILE A 32 -1.71 -15.16 -11.28
C ILE A 32 -1.11 -13.85 -11.80
N SER A 33 -1.91 -13.07 -12.52
CA SER A 33 -1.49 -11.75 -12.99
C SER A 33 -1.50 -10.70 -11.85
N PRO A 34 -0.73 -9.60 -11.95
CA PRO A 34 -0.79 -8.51 -10.98
C PRO A 34 -2.20 -7.92 -10.78
N SER A 35 -2.97 -7.82 -11.86
CA SER A 35 -4.35 -7.32 -11.82
C SER A 35 -5.26 -8.27 -11.04
N GLN A 36 -5.18 -9.57 -11.34
CA GLN A 36 -5.92 -10.59 -10.60
C GLN A 36 -5.55 -10.61 -9.12
N PHE A 37 -4.25 -10.52 -8.81
CA PHE A 37 -3.78 -10.46 -7.43
C PHE A 37 -4.35 -9.25 -6.67
N ALA A 38 -4.38 -8.08 -7.31
CA ALA A 38 -4.97 -6.87 -6.71
C ALA A 38 -6.45 -7.06 -6.39
N ASP A 39 -7.19 -7.65 -7.34
CA ASP A 39 -8.62 -7.94 -7.19
C ASP A 39 -8.84 -8.95 -6.05
N GLU A 40 -8.02 -10.00 -5.96
CA GLU A 40 -8.11 -11.06 -4.93
C GLU A 40 -7.85 -10.57 -3.51
N ILE A 41 -6.93 -9.61 -3.32
CA ILE A 41 -6.64 -9.04 -2.00
C ILE A 41 -7.47 -7.78 -1.70
N GLY A 42 -8.33 -7.34 -2.63
CA GLY A 42 -9.21 -6.20 -2.45
C GLY A 42 -8.48 -4.85 -2.37
N VAL A 43 -7.58 -4.58 -3.31
CA VAL A 43 -6.87 -3.30 -3.44
C VAL A 43 -6.87 -2.80 -4.87
N GLN A 44 -6.60 -1.51 -5.07
CA GLN A 44 -6.52 -0.93 -6.41
C GLN A 44 -5.34 -1.51 -7.20
N ARG A 45 -5.57 -1.87 -8.47
CA ARG A 45 -4.53 -2.42 -9.37
C ARG A 45 -3.30 -1.52 -9.52
N SER A 46 -3.50 -0.20 -9.49
CA SER A 46 -2.41 0.80 -9.50
C SER A 46 -1.49 0.66 -8.29
N ALA A 47 -2.02 0.34 -7.10
CA ALA A 47 -1.22 0.13 -5.89
C ALA A 47 -0.27 -1.06 -6.07
N ILE A 48 -0.78 -2.19 -6.59
CA ILE A 48 0.05 -3.36 -6.89
C ILE A 48 1.08 -3.05 -7.97
N SER A 49 0.70 -2.34 -9.03
CA SER A 49 1.65 -1.93 -10.08
C SER A 49 2.81 -1.08 -9.54
N HIS A 50 2.52 -0.10 -8.68
CA HIS A 50 3.55 0.72 -8.04
C HIS A 50 4.46 -0.06 -7.09
N ILE A 51 3.90 -1.02 -6.35
CA ILE A 51 4.68 -1.93 -5.51
C ILE A 51 5.60 -2.80 -6.37
N LEU A 52 5.05 -3.44 -7.40
CA LEU A 52 5.81 -4.33 -8.27
C LEU A 52 6.83 -3.60 -9.14
N SER A 53 6.66 -2.32 -9.44
CA SER A 53 7.68 -1.50 -10.10
C SER A 53 8.78 -1.01 -9.16
N GLY A 54 8.58 -1.11 -7.84
CA GLY A 54 9.54 -0.65 -6.83
C GLY A 54 9.47 0.85 -6.55
N ARG A 55 8.44 1.54 -7.05
CA ARG A 55 8.22 2.96 -6.74
C ARG A 55 7.70 3.14 -5.31
N ASN A 56 6.92 2.17 -4.82
CA ASN A 56 6.32 2.19 -3.49
C ASN A 56 6.61 0.90 -2.71
N TYR A 57 6.60 1.00 -1.39
CA TYR A 57 6.52 -0.16 -0.50
C TYR A 57 5.06 -0.57 -0.28
N PRO A 58 4.76 -1.86 -0.09
CA PRO A 58 3.44 -2.26 0.38
C PRO A 58 3.21 -1.69 1.78
N SER A 59 2.03 -1.08 1.99
CA SER A 59 1.61 -0.63 3.32
C SER A 59 1.35 -1.83 4.24
N TYR A 60 1.30 -1.58 5.55
CA TYR A 60 0.90 -2.59 6.52
C TYR A 60 -0.45 -3.25 6.16
N GLU A 61 -1.44 -2.45 5.78
CA GLU A 61 -2.76 -2.95 5.37
C GLU A 61 -2.67 -3.92 4.18
N ILE A 62 -1.87 -3.58 3.17
CA ILE A 62 -1.65 -4.46 2.02
C ILE A 62 -1.00 -5.77 2.46
N ILE A 63 0.03 -5.71 3.31
CA ILE A 63 0.70 -6.92 3.84
C ILE A 63 -0.31 -7.81 4.58
N VAL A 64 -1.14 -7.23 5.44
CA VAL A 64 -2.18 -7.97 6.17
C VAL A 64 -3.18 -8.61 5.22
N LYS A 65 -3.65 -7.87 4.20
CA LYS A 65 -4.57 -8.40 3.16
C LYS A 65 -3.95 -9.57 2.40
N ILE A 66 -2.68 -9.47 2.01
CA ILE A 66 -1.94 -10.55 1.34
C ILE A 66 -1.88 -11.79 2.23
N LEU A 67 -1.43 -11.66 3.47
CA LEU A 67 -1.27 -12.79 4.38
C LEU A 67 -2.61 -13.39 4.82
N ASN A 68 -3.70 -12.60 4.79
CA ASN A 68 -5.04 -13.10 5.02
C ASN A 68 -5.62 -13.84 3.82
N ARG A 69 -5.38 -13.37 2.60
CA ARG A 69 -5.83 -14.04 1.38
C ARG A 69 -5.06 -15.34 1.16
N TYR A 70 -3.74 -15.31 1.31
CA TYR A 70 -2.84 -16.43 1.03
C TYR A 70 -2.32 -17.04 2.35
N LYS A 71 -3.18 -17.76 3.06
CA LYS A 71 -2.85 -18.34 4.39
C LYS A 71 -1.66 -19.30 4.38
N ARG A 72 -1.39 -19.94 3.22
CA ARG A 72 -0.22 -20.81 3.04
C ARG A 72 1.08 -20.03 2.85
N LEU A 73 1.04 -18.74 2.54
CA LEU A 73 2.23 -17.90 2.38
C LEU A 73 2.89 -17.65 3.74
N SER A 74 4.21 -17.81 3.79
CA SER A 74 5.03 -17.57 4.97
C SER A 74 5.28 -16.06 5.18
N PRO A 75 4.92 -15.49 6.34
CA PRO A 75 5.27 -14.11 6.68
C PRO A 75 6.79 -13.92 6.77
N ASP A 76 7.51 -14.89 7.35
CA ASP A 76 8.97 -14.81 7.50
C ASP A 76 9.66 -14.78 6.15
N TRP A 77 9.13 -15.53 5.19
CA TRP A 77 9.63 -15.48 3.83
C TRP A 77 9.29 -14.17 3.15
N LEU A 78 8.03 -13.73 3.20
CA LEU A 78 7.60 -12.49 2.53
C LEU A 78 8.31 -11.25 3.11
N LEU A 79 8.39 -11.14 4.43
CA LEU A 79 8.87 -9.97 5.15
C LEU A 79 10.40 -9.99 5.31
N LEU A 80 10.95 -11.10 5.80
CA LEU A 80 12.34 -11.20 6.19
C LEU A 80 13.21 -11.89 5.13
N GLY A 81 12.60 -12.59 4.17
CA GLY A 81 13.32 -13.34 3.15
C GLY A 81 13.95 -14.63 3.66
N THR A 82 13.45 -15.15 4.78
CA THR A 82 14.00 -16.35 5.43
C THR A 82 13.01 -17.51 5.33
N GLY A 83 13.53 -18.74 5.37
CA GLY A 83 12.69 -19.95 5.29
C GLY A 83 12.10 -20.22 3.91
N SER A 84 11.05 -21.06 3.87
CA SER A 84 10.33 -21.43 2.65
C SER A 84 9.19 -20.45 2.33
N MET A 85 8.87 -20.29 1.04
CA MET A 85 7.76 -19.44 0.58
C MET A 85 6.44 -19.84 1.22
N TYR A 86 6.17 -21.14 1.27
CA TYR A 86 4.96 -21.68 1.88
C TYR A 86 5.25 -22.22 3.28
N ARG A 87 4.25 -22.10 4.15
CA ARG A 87 4.20 -22.72 5.47
C ARG A 87 4.11 -24.24 5.33
N SER A 88 4.75 -24.98 6.23
CA SER A 88 4.55 -26.43 6.33
C SER A 88 3.11 -26.71 6.78
N GLU A 89 2.53 -27.80 6.27
CA GLU A 89 1.10 -28.10 6.43
C GLU A 89 0.68 -28.21 7.92
N ASN A 90 1.62 -28.53 8.81
CA ASN A 90 1.41 -28.64 10.26
C ASN A 90 1.18 -27.28 10.98
N SER A 91 1.41 -26.15 10.33
CA SER A 91 1.30 -24.81 10.96
C SER A 91 0.03 -24.03 10.60
N THR A 92 -0.81 -24.57 9.71
CA THR A 92 -2.09 -23.93 9.31
C THR A 92 -3.17 -24.12 10.38
N ALA A 93 -3.08 -25.17 11.20
CA ALA A 93 -4.08 -25.51 12.23
C ALA A 93 -4.16 -24.54 13.42
N ILE A 94 -3.16 -23.67 13.60
CA ILE A 94 -3.01 -22.87 14.84
C ILE A 94 -3.65 -21.46 14.73
N ASN A 95 -4.10 -21.04 13.54
CA ASN A 95 -4.63 -19.68 13.32
C ASN A 95 -6.15 -19.63 13.11
N SER A 96 -6.86 -20.74 13.37
CA SER A 96 -8.33 -20.83 13.36
C SER A 96 -8.95 -20.45 14.71
N ALA A 97 -8.15 -20.03 15.69
CA ALA A 97 -8.66 -19.46 16.92
C ALA A 97 -9.16 -18.04 16.59
N SER A 98 -10.46 -17.96 16.30
CA SER A 98 -11.26 -16.75 16.33
C SER A 98 -10.80 -15.85 17.47
N TYR A 99 -10.52 -14.58 17.18
CA TYR A 99 -10.53 -13.54 18.22
C TYR A 99 -11.97 -13.44 18.74
N ASN A 100 -12.35 -14.34 19.63
CA ASN A 100 -13.57 -14.22 20.39
C ASN A 100 -13.27 -13.20 21.48
N THR A 101 -13.48 -11.92 21.16
CA THR A 101 -13.50 -10.88 22.17
C THR A 101 -14.76 -11.09 23.00
N ASN A 102 -14.66 -11.96 24.02
CA ASN A 102 -15.59 -11.95 25.13
C ASN A 102 -15.41 -10.60 25.85
N ILE A 103 -16.12 -9.58 25.38
CA ILE A 103 -16.41 -8.38 26.17
C ILE A 103 -17.39 -8.83 27.27
N PRO A 104 -17.06 -8.70 28.55
CA PRO A 104 -18.04 -8.89 29.62
C PRO A 104 -19.07 -7.76 29.50
N SER A 105 -20.31 -8.10 29.12
CA SER A 105 -21.45 -7.20 29.28
C SER A 105 -21.74 -7.04 30.77
N GLU A 106 -21.25 -5.96 31.37
CA GLU A 106 -21.75 -5.48 32.65
C GLU A 106 -22.90 -4.52 32.37
N ALA A 107 -24.12 -4.98 32.69
CA ALA A 107 -25.32 -4.19 32.60
C ALA A 107 -25.27 -3.05 33.62
N SER A 108 -25.46 -1.82 33.15
CA SER A 108 -25.91 -0.71 34.00
C SER A 108 -26.83 0.21 33.22
N ASN A 109 -28.00 0.40 33.81
CA ASN A 109 -29.18 1.10 33.33
C ASN A 109 -28.90 2.54 32.89
N VAL A 110 -29.41 2.93 31.71
CA VAL A 110 -29.75 4.33 31.41
C VAL A 110 -31.16 4.36 30.75
N PRO A 111 -32.09 5.24 31.19
CA PRO A 111 -33.49 5.28 30.74
C PRO A 111 -33.66 5.84 29.31
N PRO A 112 -34.81 5.60 28.65
CA PRO A 112 -35.04 6.04 27.27
C PRO A 112 -35.44 7.52 27.22
N GLN A 113 -34.88 8.29 26.28
CA GLN A 113 -35.42 9.59 25.90
C GLN A 113 -35.55 9.70 24.36
N PRO A 114 -36.62 10.35 23.84
CA PRO A 114 -37.13 10.13 22.48
C PRO A 114 -36.38 10.84 21.34
N THR A 115 -36.61 10.25 20.17
CA THR A 115 -36.39 10.69 18.78
C THR A 115 -36.68 12.17 18.50
N ASP A 116 -35.82 12.84 17.71
CA ASP A 116 -36.22 13.70 16.58
C ASP A 116 -35.03 14.26 15.74
N ILE A 117 -35.04 13.94 14.42
CA ILE A 117 -34.52 14.68 13.23
C ILE A 117 -32.98 14.57 12.91
N PRO A 118 -32.50 14.54 11.64
CA PRO A 118 -32.79 13.75 10.40
C PRO A 118 -31.48 13.20 9.72
N PRO A 119 -31.53 12.46 8.58
CA PRO A 119 -30.33 11.89 7.95
C PRO A 119 -29.67 12.84 6.93
N GLU A 120 -28.43 13.28 7.20
CA GLU A 120 -27.59 13.90 6.17
C GLU A 120 -26.69 12.86 5.49
N THR A 121 -26.99 12.65 4.20
CA THR A 121 -26.18 11.92 3.24
C THR A 121 -25.36 12.94 2.46
N PRO A 122 -24.03 12.82 2.32
CA PRO A 122 -23.31 13.56 1.29
C PRO A 122 -23.48 12.84 -0.07
N PRO A 123 -23.73 13.58 -1.16
CA PRO A 123 -24.11 13.03 -2.45
C PRO A 123 -22.93 12.45 -3.23
N MET A 124 -23.27 11.48 -4.06
CA MET A 124 -22.49 10.97 -5.19
C MET A 124 -21.97 12.14 -6.04
N GLY A 125 -20.65 12.31 -6.11
CA GLY A 125 -19.97 13.21 -7.03
C GLY A 125 -19.24 12.41 -8.10
N ASN A 126 -19.75 12.47 -9.33
CA ASN A 126 -19.21 11.81 -10.52
C ASN A 126 -17.72 12.10 -10.73
N TYR A 127 -16.87 11.08 -10.75
CA TYR A 127 -15.54 11.18 -11.36
C TYR A 127 -15.69 10.90 -12.87
N PRO A 128 -15.39 11.87 -13.76
CA PRO A 128 -15.38 11.63 -15.20
C PRO A 128 -14.31 10.59 -15.55
N HIS A 129 -14.76 9.51 -16.17
CA HIS A 129 -13.90 8.61 -16.93
C HIS A 129 -13.48 9.35 -18.21
N ALA A 130 -12.22 9.76 -18.29
CA ALA A 130 -11.67 10.40 -19.49
C ALA A 130 -10.48 9.60 -20.02
N ASN A 131 -10.74 9.00 -21.19
CA ASN A 131 -9.89 8.32 -22.16
C ASN A 131 -8.39 8.69 -22.11
N VAL A 132 -7.54 7.67 -22.00
CA VAL A 132 -6.09 7.75 -22.32
C VAL A 132 -5.93 7.36 -23.80
N PRO A 133 -5.42 8.25 -24.67
CA PRO A 133 -4.85 7.82 -25.94
C PRO A 133 -3.40 7.35 -25.70
N GLU A 134 -3.09 6.17 -26.23
CA GLU A 134 -1.73 5.70 -26.45
C GLU A 134 -1.00 6.65 -27.42
N ASN A 135 0.23 7.08 -27.09
CA ASN A 135 1.29 7.31 -28.06
C ASN A 135 2.68 7.27 -27.40
N GLU A 136 3.62 6.85 -28.21
CA GLU A 136 4.94 6.25 -28.03
C GLU A 136 6.08 7.19 -27.63
N SER A 137 7.18 6.53 -27.25
CA SER A 137 8.54 6.99 -27.01
C SER A 137 9.13 7.98 -28.02
N SER A 138 9.93 8.95 -27.57
CA SER A 138 11.24 9.28 -28.15
C SER A 138 12.04 10.29 -27.28
N SER A 139 13.33 10.46 -27.61
CA SER A 139 14.45 10.81 -26.74
C SER A 139 15.06 12.20 -27.03
N GLN A 140 15.38 12.98 -25.98
CA GLN A 140 16.49 14.00 -25.81
C GLN A 140 16.56 15.23 -26.76
N PRO A 141 17.32 16.34 -26.48
CA PRO A 141 17.96 16.86 -25.26
C PRO A 141 17.65 18.38 -24.96
N LEU A 142 18.35 18.91 -23.93
CA LEU A 142 18.28 20.21 -23.23
C LEU A 142 18.41 21.50 -24.10
N SER A 143 17.50 22.48 -23.94
CA SER A 143 17.84 23.91 -23.78
C SER A 143 16.63 24.76 -23.35
N THR A 144 16.99 25.81 -22.63
CA THR A 144 16.25 26.86 -21.90
C THR A 144 15.10 27.54 -22.66
N GLY A 145 13.97 27.74 -21.96
CA GLY A 145 12.91 28.65 -22.42
C GLY A 145 11.47 28.21 -22.17
N VAL A 146 11.19 27.44 -21.12
CA VAL A 146 9.80 27.19 -20.70
C VAL A 146 9.53 28.05 -19.47
N ASN A 147 8.58 28.99 -19.59
CA ASN A 147 7.94 29.63 -18.44
C ASN A 147 7.25 28.53 -17.62
N LYS A 148 8.00 27.93 -16.69
CA LYS A 148 7.46 26.96 -15.76
C LYS A 148 6.75 27.75 -14.67
N SER A 149 5.42 27.69 -14.66
CA SER A 149 4.64 28.13 -13.50
C SER A 149 4.90 27.15 -12.35
N VAL A 150 5.20 27.69 -11.19
CA VAL A 150 5.42 26.89 -9.98
C VAL A 150 4.04 26.46 -9.47
N SER A 151 3.70 25.18 -9.63
CA SER A 151 2.41 24.65 -9.15
C SER A 151 2.30 24.58 -7.62
N GLY A 152 3.44 24.53 -6.92
CA GLY A 152 3.51 24.57 -5.46
C GLY A 152 4.90 24.26 -4.91
N ILE A 153 5.06 24.46 -3.61
CA ILE A 153 6.28 24.21 -2.83
C ILE A 153 5.97 23.15 -1.77
N VAL A 154 6.85 22.17 -1.61
CA VAL A 154 6.80 21.20 -0.51
C VAL A 154 7.91 21.51 0.48
N ILE A 155 7.56 21.71 1.75
CA ILE A 155 8.49 21.92 2.87
C ILE A 155 8.58 20.61 3.64
N LEU A 156 9.81 20.14 3.91
CA LEU A 156 10.10 18.91 4.67
C LEU A 156 10.79 19.28 5.98
N TYR A 157 10.26 18.80 7.10
CA TYR A 157 10.81 19.06 8.44
C TYR A 157 11.68 17.90 8.94
N GLU A 158 12.53 18.15 9.92
CA GLU A 158 13.44 17.15 10.50
C GLU A 158 12.70 16.01 11.23
N ASP A 159 11.51 16.29 11.75
CA ASP A 159 10.62 15.31 12.38
C ASP A 159 9.87 14.42 11.35
N ARG A 160 10.20 14.57 10.06
CA ARG A 160 9.63 13.85 8.91
C ARG A 160 8.20 14.25 8.56
N THR A 161 7.71 15.37 9.09
CA THR A 161 6.45 15.98 8.63
C THR A 161 6.69 16.82 7.36
N PHE A 162 5.60 17.19 6.66
CA PHE A 162 5.69 18.04 5.48
C PHE A 162 4.46 18.94 5.30
N GLU A 163 4.66 20.08 4.64
CA GLU A 163 3.60 21.02 4.23
C GLU A 163 3.66 21.29 2.73
N ILE A 164 2.49 21.46 2.08
CA ILE A 164 2.38 21.79 0.66
C ILE A 164 1.71 23.15 0.52
N TYR A 165 2.38 24.07 -0.15
CA TYR A 165 1.87 25.39 -0.50
C TYR A 165 1.60 25.43 -1.99
N HIS A 166 0.36 25.71 -2.36
CA HIS A 166 0.01 25.99 -3.75
C HIS A 166 0.17 27.48 -4.05
N GLN A 167 0.58 27.80 -5.28
CA GLN A 167 0.49 29.18 -5.75
C GLN A 167 -1.00 29.56 -5.76
N ARG A 168 -1.38 30.61 -5.01
CA ARG A 168 -2.74 31.16 -5.11
C ARG A 168 -2.93 31.78 -6.49
N ASP A 169 -4.09 31.54 -7.09
CA ASP A 169 -4.54 32.18 -8.32
C ASP A 169 -4.66 33.71 -8.16
#